data_AF-A0A7C2MY83-F1
#
_entry.id   AF-A0A7C2MY83-F1
#
_cell.length_a   1.000
_cell.length_b   1.000
_cell.length_c   1.000
_cell.angle_alpha   90.00
_cell.angle_beta   90.00
_cell.angle_gamma   90.00
#
_symmetry.space_group_name_H-M   'P 1'
#
loop_
_entity.id
_entity.type
_entity.pdbx_description
1 polymer ?
#
loop_
_entity_poly.entity_id
_entity_poly.type
_entity_poly.pdbx_seq_one_letter_code
_entity_poly.pdbx_strand_id
1 'polypeptide(L)'
;MRPIVHRLKLYAQLTRLDKPVGTLLLLWPTLWALWLAAAPGLPSLLNLGVFIAGVVLMRSAGCAINDYADRHIDPHVARTCTR
;
A
#
# COMPACT_ATOMS: atom_id res chain seq x y z
N MET A 1 25.71 10.05 8.17
CA MET A 1 24.22 10.00 8.09
C MET A 1 23.71 9.03 9.14
N ARG A 2 22.70 9.41 9.94
CA ARG A 2 22.22 8.60 11.08
C ARG A 2 21.64 7.27 10.57
N PRO A 3 22.09 6.10 11.06
CA PRO A 3 21.75 4.77 10.53
C PRO A 3 20.23 4.49 10.53
N ILE A 4 19.48 5.11 11.45
CA ILE A 4 18.02 4.99 11.56
C ILE A 4 17.31 5.57 10.33
N VAL A 5 17.74 6.75 9.85
CA VAL A 5 17.10 7.43 8.71
C VAL A 5 17.25 6.60 7.44
N HIS A 6 18.39 5.94 7.27
CA HIS A 6 18.63 5.04 6.14
C HIS A 6 17.68 3.83 6.17
N ARG A 7 17.52 3.19 7.34
CA ARG A 7 16.60 2.05 7.50
C ARG A 7 15.15 2.45 7.23
N LEU A 8 14.71 3.61 7.75
CA LEU A 8 13.35 4.12 7.48
C LEU A 8 13.10 4.35 6.00
N LYS A 9 14.10 4.89 5.27
CA LYS A 9 14.00 5.08 3.82
C LYS A 9 13.87 3.76 3.07
N LEU A 10 14.63 2.74 3.46
CA LEU A 10 14.52 1.39 2.88
C LEU A 10 13.14 0.77 3.13
N TYR A 11 12.61 0.89 4.35
CA TYR A 11 11.26 0.40 4.64
C TYR A 11 10.18 1.15 3.86
N ALA A 12 10.31 2.47 3.69
CA ALA A 12 9.39 3.26 2.88
C ALA A 12 9.40 2.82 1.41
N GLN A 13 10.58 2.49 0.86
CA GLN A 13 10.72 1.98 -0.51
C GLN A 13 10.13 0.57 -0.65
N LEU A 14 10.39 -0.33 0.29
CA LEU A 14 9.86 -1.70 0.30
C LEU A 14 8.33 -1.72 0.34
N THR A 15 7.74 -0.88 1.20
CA THR A 15 6.28 -0.76 1.34
C THR A 15 5.64 0.13 0.28
N ARG A 16 6.44 0.68 -0.64
CA ARG A 16 6.05 1.61 -1.71
C ARG A 16 5.31 2.86 -1.21
N LEU A 17 5.63 3.30 0.01
CA LEU A 17 5.15 4.57 0.56
C LEU A 17 5.66 5.78 -0.24
N ASP A 18 6.75 5.61 -1.01
CA ASP A 18 7.25 6.61 -1.96
C ASP A 18 6.39 6.74 -3.24
N LYS A 19 5.53 5.75 -3.54
CA LYS A 19 4.71 5.70 -4.76
C LYS A 19 3.21 5.68 -4.43
N PRO A 20 2.61 6.85 -4.19
CA PRO A 20 1.24 6.93 -3.67
C PRO A 20 0.16 6.49 -4.67
N VAL A 21 0.48 6.41 -5.97
CA VAL A 21 -0.47 6.08 -7.03
C VAL A 21 -1.24 4.79 -6.73
N GLY A 22 -0.56 3.75 -6.23
CA GLY A 22 -1.22 2.48 -5.89
C GLY A 22 -2.21 2.64 -4.73
N THR A 23 -1.80 3.33 -3.66
CA THR A 23 -2.66 3.59 -2.50
C THR A 23 -3.88 4.45 -2.87
N LEU A 24 -3.70 5.48 -3.69
CA LEU A 24 -4.79 6.32 -4.19
C LEU A 24 -5.78 5.53 -5.05
N LEU A 25 -5.27 4.61 -5.87
CA LEU A 25 -6.10 3.74 -6.71
C LEU A 25 -6.99 2.80 -5.87
N LEU A 26 -6.50 2.30 -4.74
CA LEU A 26 -7.33 1.52 -3.80
C LEU A 26 -8.25 2.41 -2.95
N LEU A 27 -7.80 3.62 -2.61
CA LEU A 27 -8.55 4.53 -1.75
C LEU A 27 -9.84 5.01 -2.44
N TRP A 28 -9.77 5.34 -3.72
CA TRP A 28 -10.91 5.84 -4.49
C TRP A 28 -12.15 4.93 -4.43
N PRO A 29 -12.11 3.65 -4.85
CA PRO A 29 -13.26 2.76 -4.77
C PRO A 29 -13.68 2.47 -3.32
N THR A 30 -12.74 2.50 -2.36
CA THR A 30 -13.04 2.31 -0.94
C THR A 30 -13.89 3.46 -0.38
N LEU A 31 -13.55 4.71 -0.73
CA LEU A 31 -14.32 5.89 -0.32
C LEU A 31 -15.73 5.88 -0.95
N TRP A 32 -15.84 5.48 -2.21
CA TRP A 32 -17.14 5.29 -2.87
C TRP A 32 -18.00 4.23 -2.18
N ALA A 33 -17.41 3.06 -1.87
CA ALA A 33 -18.11 2.00 -1.15
C ALA A 33 -18.58 2.47 0.23
N LEU A 34 -17.72 3.20 0.96
CA LEU A 34 -18.04 3.73 2.27
C LEU A 34 -19.15 4.79 2.22
N TRP A 35 -19.14 5.65 1.19
CA TRP A 35 -20.20 6.62 0.94
C TRP A 35 -21.55 5.93 0.67
N LEU A 36 -21.56 4.96 -0.25
CA LEU A 36 -22.77 4.22 -0.61
C LEU A 36 -23.33 3.43 0.59
N ALA A 37 -22.46 2.85 1.42
CA ALA A 37 -22.86 2.12 2.61
C ALA A 37 -23.45 3.01 3.72
N ALA A 38 -23.16 4.31 3.70
CA ALA A 38 -23.64 5.25 4.72
C ALA A 38 -24.99 5.90 4.36
N ALA A 39 -25.49 5.73 3.14
CA ALA A 39 -26.69 6.44 2.65
C ALA A 39 -27.96 6.10 3.47
N PRO A 40 -28.81 7.11 3.81
CA PRO A 40 -28.79 8.51 3.34
C PRO A 40 -27.85 9.46 4.12
N GLY A 41 -27.04 8.95 5.04
CA GLY A 41 -26.12 9.74 5.86
C GLY A 41 -24.68 9.80 5.36
N LEU A 42 -23.82 10.41 6.18
CA LEU A 42 -22.38 10.43 5.98
C LEU A 42 -21.72 9.30 6.77
N PRO A 43 -20.64 8.70 6.26
CA PRO A 43 -19.86 7.75 7.05
C PRO A 43 -19.25 8.46 8.26
N SER A 44 -19.18 7.75 9.39
CA SER A 44 -18.54 8.29 10.59
C SER A 44 -17.06 8.59 10.33
N LEU A 45 -16.53 9.63 10.99
CA LEU A 45 -15.11 9.97 10.90
C LEU A 45 -14.19 8.81 11.33
N LEU A 46 -14.66 8.00 12.28
CA LEU A 46 -13.97 6.79 12.70
C LEU A 46 -13.87 5.79 11.53
N ASN A 47 -14.97 5.48 10.85
CA ASN A 47 -14.96 4.56 9.72
C ASN A 47 -14.06 5.10 8.60
N LEU A 48 -14.15 6.39 8.29
CA LEU A 48 -13.29 7.03 7.31
C LEU A 48 -11.81 6.85 7.65
N GLY A 49 -11.42 7.13 8.89
CA GLY A 49 -10.04 6.95 9.37
C GLY A 49 -9.59 5.48 9.30
N VAL A 50 -10.44 4.55 9.73
CA VAL A 50 -10.15 3.11 9.69
C VAL A 50 -9.95 2.60 8.27
N PHE A 51 -10.81 2.99 7.32
CA PHE A 51 -10.69 2.56 5.93
C PHE A 51 -9.47 3.19 5.23
N ILE A 52 -9.17 4.46 5.48
CA ILE A 52 -7.95 5.10 4.96
C ILE A 52 -6.70 4.37 5.48
N ALA A 53 -6.62 4.14 6.80
CA ALA A 53 -5.51 3.42 7.41
C ALA A 53 -5.42 1.98 6.86
N GLY A 54 -6.55 1.30 6.73
CA GLY A 54 -6.64 -0.05 6.17
C GLY A 54 -6.12 -0.13 4.74
N VAL A 55 -6.47 0.83 3.87
CA VAL A 55 -5.97 0.89 2.49
C VAL A 55 -4.45 1.07 2.45
N VAL A 56 -3.90 1.99 3.25
CA VAL A 56 -2.45 2.21 3.32
C VAL A 56 -1.75 0.93 3.80
N LEU A 57 -2.22 0.34 4.90
CA LEU A 57 -1.64 -0.86 5.49
C LEU A 57 -1.72 -2.06 4.54
N MET A 58 -2.89 -2.31 3.94
CA MET A 58 -3.10 -3.43 3.02
C MET A 58 -2.23 -3.29 1.77
N ARG A 59 -2.08 -2.07 1.22
CA ARG A 59 -1.20 -1.85 0.07
C ARG A 59 0.26 -2.10 0.44
N SER A 60 0.72 -1.56 1.57
CA SER A 60 2.08 -1.76 2.05
C SER A 60 2.40 -3.23 2.34
N ALA A 61 1.48 -3.95 2.99
CA ALA A 61 1.60 -5.38 3.26
C ALA A 61 1.61 -6.19 1.96
N GLY A 62 0.71 -5.88 1.02
CA GLY A 62 0.66 -6.52 -0.28
C GLY A 62 1.96 -6.34 -1.08
N CYS A 63 2.56 -5.14 -1.06
CA CYS A 63 3.88 -4.92 -1.66
C CYS A 63 4.97 -5.78 -1.01
N ALA A 64 5.03 -5.80 0.32
CA ALA A 64 6.06 -6.54 1.04
C ALA A 64 5.94 -8.07 0.84
N ILE A 65 4.71 -8.60 0.87
CA ILE A 65 4.45 -10.02 0.64
C ILE A 65 4.73 -10.39 -0.82
N ASN A 66 4.35 -9.54 -1.78
CA ASN A 66 4.63 -9.76 -3.19
C ASN A 66 6.14 -9.82 -3.46
N ASP A 67 6.89 -8.83 -2.97
CA ASP A 67 8.35 -8.82 -3.11
C ASP A 67 9.01 -10.04 -2.41
N TYR A 68 8.43 -10.51 -1.29
CA TYR A 68 8.89 -11.73 -0.63
C TYR A 68 8.60 -13.00 -1.44
N ALA A 69 7.43 -13.11 -2.07
CA ALA A 69 7.05 -14.26 -2.88
C ALA A 69 7.86 -14.30 -4.20
N ASP A 70 8.06 -13.13 -4.82
CA ASP A 70 8.73 -13.00 -6.12
C ASP A 70 10.25 -13.20 -6.02
N ARG A 71 10.84 -13.18 -4.81
CA ARG A 71 12.30 -13.27 -4.57
C ARG A 71 13.00 -14.46 -5.25
N HIS A 72 12.30 -15.58 -5.44
CA HIS A 72 12.86 -16.80 -6.04
C HIS A 72 12.46 -16.98 -7.50
N ILE A 73 11.43 -16.28 -7.95
CA ILE A 73 10.85 -16.42 -9.29
C ILE A 73 11.41 -15.34 -10.22
N ASP A 74 11.54 -14.10 -9.74
CA ASP A 74 12.08 -12.96 -10.51
C ASP A 74 13.46 -13.22 -11.15
N PRO A 75 14.43 -13.90 -10.48
CA PRO A 75 15.74 -14.19 -11.09
C PRO A 75 15.68 -15.12 -12.30
N HIS A 76 14.57 -15.87 -12.48
CA HIS A 76 14.40 -16.84 -13.55
C HIS A 76 13.53 -16.30 -14.70
N VAL A 77 13.00 -15.08 -14.56
CA VAL A 77 12.14 -14.46 -15.57
C VAL A 77 12.95 -13.46 -16.40
N ALA A 78 12.93 -13.64 -17.73
CA ALA A 78 13.70 -12.83 -18.67
C ALA A 78 13.41 -11.30 -18.59
N ARG A 79 12.30 -10.88 -17.96
CA ARG A 79 11.97 -9.46 -17.72
C ARG A 79 12.55 -8.89 -16.41
N THR A 80 12.94 -9.71 -15.44
CA THR A 80 13.37 -9.27 -14.10
C THR A 80 14.78 -9.76 -13.71
N CYS A 81 15.44 -10.56 -14.55
CA CYS A 81 16.78 -11.10 -14.33
C CYS A 81 17.91 -10.04 -14.22
N THR A 82 17.68 -8.79 -14.65
CA THR A 82 18.63 -7.65 -14.57
C THR A 82 18.27 -6.61 -13.51
N ARG A 83 17.26 -6.86 -12.65
CA ARG A 83 16.92 -5.95 -11.55
C ARG A 83 17.94 -5.95 -10.42
#